data_AF-A0A7H2BJY9-F1
#
_entry.id   AF-A0A7H2BJY9-F1
#
_cell.length_a   1.000
_cell.length_b   1.000
_cell.length_c   1.000
_cell.angle_alpha   90.00
_cell.angle_beta   90.00
_cell.angle_gamma   90.00
#
_symmetry.space_group_name_H-M   'P 1'
#
loop_
_entity.id
_entity.type
_entity.pdbx_description
1 polymer ?
#
loop_
_entity_poly.entity_id
_entity_poly.type
_entity_poly.pdbx_seq_one_letter_code
_entity_poly.pdbx_strand_id
1 'polypeptide(L)'
;MHYILPIRISTFLAPHVRDSLQAALRGFTLKGGVGQFHADNLGTSRFGVPVSNEIALQDGGVYQAFSNRYSIYWTPREGAHSVKFSGALGQAYKNAGYERTSGYPYMEETSIPGGAMQKFRDANGQVSAFYWSPAFGAYKVWEGGAIGSRFTRDGGTATYGFPTENETAFENGTRQVFNLNGKETRMYWAPNTGVHGMNGNGSIFKKWVSLGHAPNMGFPVTEEISAGNGGAVQYTRTADNREFGFFWSASTGTHVMNSKGALYYHFINNGYTSTFGYPVEDEHVETDGRIHVKFSKGQELTWSASEGVRVH
;
A
#
# COMPACT_ATOMS: atom_id res chain seq x y z
N MET A 1 10.12 30.39 68.86
CA MET A 1 9.04 29.67 68.15
C MET A 1 8.87 30.32 66.78
N HIS A 2 9.72 29.95 65.82
CA HIS A 2 9.69 30.48 64.45
C HIS A 2 9.16 29.36 63.55
N TYR A 3 7.89 29.42 63.18
CA TYR A 3 7.33 28.62 62.10
C TYR A 3 7.53 29.39 60.80
N ILE A 4 8.59 29.08 60.07
CA ILE A 4 8.71 29.47 58.67
C ILE A 4 7.90 28.43 57.89
N LEU A 5 6.72 28.82 57.41
CA LEU A 5 5.93 28.03 56.47
C LEU A 5 6.79 27.66 55.26
N PRO A 6 6.77 26.40 54.78
CA PRO A 6 7.40 26.08 53.52
C PRO A 6 6.63 26.82 52.42
N ILE A 7 7.25 27.86 51.87
CA ILE A 7 6.77 28.53 50.67
C ILE A 7 6.67 27.44 49.60
N ARG A 8 5.45 27.07 49.22
CA ARG A 8 5.22 26.23 48.05
C ARG A 8 5.71 27.01 46.84
N ILE A 9 6.94 26.77 46.39
CA ILE A 9 7.52 27.30 45.15
C ILE A 9 6.62 26.94 43.93
N SER A 10 5.70 26.00 44.11
CA SER A 10 4.72 25.55 43.12
C SER A 10 3.64 26.57 42.75
N THR A 11 3.58 27.79 43.30
CA THR A 11 2.49 28.76 42.98
C THR A 11 2.88 29.92 42.07
N PHE A 12 4.19 30.14 41.80
CA PHE A 12 4.67 31.27 40.98
C PHE A 12 5.31 30.89 39.64
N LEU A 13 5.61 29.61 39.42
CA LEU A 13 6.21 29.15 38.17
C LEU A 13 5.15 29.00 37.07
N ALA A 14 5.49 29.21 35.79
CA ALA A 14 4.59 28.85 34.70
C ALA A 14 4.34 27.31 34.70
N PRO A 15 3.18 26.81 34.25
CA PRO A 15 2.85 25.38 34.30
C PRO A 15 3.95 24.47 33.71
N HIS A 16 4.50 24.85 32.56
CA HIS A 16 5.59 24.12 31.91
C HIS A 16 6.87 24.05 32.75
N VAL A 17 7.17 25.07 33.57
CA VAL A 17 8.35 25.08 34.48
C VAL A 17 8.10 24.19 35.70
N ARG A 18 6.87 24.19 36.24
CA ARG A 18 6.49 23.31 37.36
C ARG A 18 6.57 21.84 36.96
N ASP A 19 6.02 21.52 35.79
CA ASP A 19 5.99 20.15 35.30
C ASP A 19 7.41 19.65 35.00
N SER A 20 8.28 20.50 34.45
CA SER A 20 9.69 20.15 34.19
C SER A 20 10.44 19.90 35.50
N LEU A 21 10.19 20.72 36.53
CA LEU A 21 10.74 20.49 37.87
C LEU A 21 10.21 19.19 38.48
N GLN A 22 8.93 18.87 38.33
CA GLN A 22 8.38 17.59 38.79
C GLN A 22 8.96 16.39 38.06
N ALA A 23 9.17 16.48 36.74
CA ALA A 23 9.83 15.44 35.97
C ALA A 23 11.28 15.22 36.43
N ALA A 24 12.02 16.32 36.67
CA ALA A 24 13.37 16.26 37.24
C ALA A 24 13.39 15.67 38.65
N LEU A 25 12.42 16.02 39.51
CA LEU A 25 12.24 15.42 40.83
C LEU A 25 11.89 13.93 40.78
N ARG A 26 11.25 13.47 39.69
CA ARG A 26 11.04 12.04 39.39
C ARG A 26 12.28 11.38 38.78
N GLY A 27 13.38 12.11 38.60
CA GLY A 27 14.63 11.60 38.03
C GLY A 27 14.62 11.46 36.50
N PHE A 28 13.65 12.05 35.81
CA PHE A 28 13.62 12.07 34.35
C PHE A 28 14.45 13.23 33.82
N THR A 29 15.43 12.90 32.98
CA THR A 29 16.38 13.85 32.45
C THR A 29 16.32 13.89 30.93
N LEU A 30 16.53 15.07 30.36
CA LEU A 30 16.73 15.26 28.92
C LEU A 30 18.23 15.35 28.68
N LYS A 31 18.73 14.55 27.74
CA LYS A 31 20.16 14.49 27.39
C LYS A 31 20.33 14.16 25.91
N GLY A 32 21.55 14.32 25.40
CA GLY A 32 21.93 13.88 24.07
C GLY A 32 21.03 14.42 22.94
N GLY A 33 20.89 13.62 21.88
CA GLY A 33 20.13 14.00 20.69
C GLY A 33 18.64 14.19 20.95
N VAL A 34 18.04 13.42 21.87
CA VAL A 34 16.63 13.57 22.25
C VAL A 34 16.39 14.90 22.95
N GLY A 35 17.23 15.25 23.92
CA GLY A 35 17.13 16.51 24.66
C GLY A 35 17.35 17.72 23.76
N GLN A 36 18.33 17.66 22.86
CA GLN A 36 18.58 18.72 21.89
C GLN A 36 17.39 18.91 20.95
N PHE A 37 16.87 17.82 20.37
CA PHE A 37 15.69 17.88 19.50
C PHE A 37 14.46 18.43 20.21
N HIS A 38 14.22 18.02 21.46
CA HIS A 38 13.13 18.57 22.28
C HIS A 38 13.25 20.09 22.39
N ALA A 39 14.42 20.60 22.81
CA ALA A 39 14.67 22.03 22.97
C ALA A 39 14.48 22.81 21.66
N ASP A 40 15.01 22.30 20.55
CA ASP A 40 14.96 22.95 19.24
C ASP A 40 13.55 22.96 18.62
N ASN A 41 12.67 22.04 19.06
CA ASN A 41 11.33 21.86 18.51
C ASN A 41 10.22 22.28 19.48
N LEU A 42 10.36 23.47 20.08
CA LEU A 42 9.40 24.11 20.99
C LEU A 42 9.25 23.43 22.37
N GLY A 43 10.09 22.44 22.67
CA GLY A 43 10.24 21.83 23.99
C GLY A 43 8.93 21.44 24.65
N THR A 44 8.78 21.84 25.91
CA THR A 44 7.62 21.50 26.74
C THR A 44 6.29 22.00 26.14
N SER A 45 6.29 23.05 25.33
CA SER A 45 5.04 23.54 24.73
C SER A 45 4.48 22.57 23.67
N ARG A 46 5.35 21.91 22.90
CA ARG A 46 4.95 20.91 21.90
C ARG A 46 4.85 19.51 22.52
N PHE A 47 5.93 19.03 23.10
CA PHE A 47 6.04 17.63 23.55
C PHE A 47 5.52 17.42 24.97
N GLY A 48 5.50 18.47 25.78
CA GLY A 48 5.30 18.35 27.22
C GLY A 48 6.60 17.93 27.93
N VAL A 49 6.45 17.47 29.16
CA VAL A 49 7.58 17.07 30.01
C VAL A 49 7.90 15.59 29.82
N PRO A 50 9.16 15.16 30.02
CA PRO A 50 9.51 13.75 29.93
C PRO A 50 8.74 12.95 31.00
N VAL A 51 8.20 11.81 30.60
CA VAL A 51 7.53 10.85 31.51
C VAL A 51 8.30 9.55 31.68
N SER A 52 9.46 9.46 31.02
CA SER A 52 10.45 8.39 31.18
C SER A 52 11.86 8.97 30.99
N ASN A 53 12.89 8.23 31.39
CA ASN A 53 14.23 8.42 30.81
C ASN A 53 14.28 7.81 29.40
N GLU A 54 15.38 8.04 28.68
CA GLU A 54 15.67 7.34 27.43
C GLU A 54 15.67 5.82 27.66
N ILE A 55 14.96 5.10 26.81
CA ILE A 55 14.88 3.64 26.79
C ILE A 55 15.63 3.17 25.55
N ALA A 56 16.62 2.29 25.75
CA ALA A 56 17.37 1.68 24.68
C ALA A 56 16.49 0.76 23.83
N LEU A 57 16.68 0.84 22.52
CA LEU A 57 16.02 0.05 21.49
C LEU A 57 17.09 -0.70 20.67
N GLN A 58 16.65 -1.48 19.68
CA GLN A 58 17.53 -2.21 18.77
C GLN A 58 18.43 -1.27 17.96
N ASP A 59 19.51 -1.79 17.39
CA ASP A 59 20.38 -1.06 16.44
C ASP A 59 21.00 0.24 17.01
N GLY A 60 21.12 0.32 18.34
CA GLY A 60 21.67 1.50 19.04
C GLY A 60 20.71 2.69 19.10
N GLY A 61 19.43 2.51 18.75
CA GLY A 61 18.40 3.52 18.90
C GLY A 61 17.96 3.71 20.34
N VAL A 62 17.37 4.87 20.64
CA VAL A 62 16.67 5.14 21.90
C VAL A 62 15.35 5.83 21.63
N TYR A 63 14.42 5.78 22.58
CA TYR A 63 13.30 6.69 22.61
C TYR A 63 13.06 7.25 24.02
N GLN A 64 12.40 8.41 24.09
CA GLN A 64 11.89 8.97 25.33
C GLN A 64 10.43 9.40 25.13
N ALA A 65 9.58 9.09 26.10
CA ALA A 65 8.17 9.43 26.06
C ALA A 65 7.88 10.76 26.77
N PHE A 66 6.89 11.50 26.28
CA PHE A 66 6.51 12.82 26.78
C PHE A 66 5.01 12.95 27.04
N SER A 67 4.64 13.87 27.93
CA SER A 67 3.27 14.01 28.44
C SER A 67 2.23 14.40 27.38
N ASN A 68 2.61 15.10 26.31
CA ASN A 68 1.67 15.48 25.23
C ASN A 68 1.50 14.38 24.18
N ARG A 69 1.69 13.11 24.57
CA ARG A 69 1.51 11.93 23.70
C ARG A 69 2.48 11.89 22.52
N TYR A 70 3.69 12.40 22.72
CA TYR A 70 4.80 12.20 21.80
C TYR A 70 5.81 11.22 22.39
N SER A 71 6.49 10.49 21.52
CA SER A 71 7.84 10.00 21.81
C SER A 71 8.82 10.63 20.84
N ILE A 72 10.00 10.99 21.33
CA ILE A 72 11.14 11.35 20.48
C ILE A 72 12.02 10.11 20.41
N TYR A 73 12.25 9.63 19.20
CA TYR A 73 13.21 8.57 18.88
C TYR A 73 14.51 9.21 18.44
N TRP A 74 15.63 8.55 18.71
CA TRP A 74 16.93 8.92 18.19
C TRP A 74 17.69 7.69 17.71
N THR A 75 18.41 7.83 16.60
CA THR A 75 19.37 6.82 16.13
C THR A 75 20.67 7.50 15.68
N PRO A 76 21.81 6.79 15.66
CA PRO A 76 23.05 7.32 15.11
C PRO A 76 22.95 7.71 13.63
N ARG A 77 22.06 7.04 12.87
CA ARG A 77 21.92 7.22 11.42
C ARG A 77 21.04 8.41 11.06
N GLU A 78 19.89 8.53 11.69
CA GLU A 78 18.84 9.48 11.29
C GLU A 78 18.74 10.69 12.23
N GLY A 79 19.45 10.67 13.36
CA GLY A 79 19.26 11.67 14.40
C GLY A 79 17.93 11.48 15.13
N ALA A 80 17.37 12.58 15.66
CA ALA A 80 16.15 12.55 16.45
C ALA A 80 14.92 12.99 15.66
N HIS A 81 13.82 12.25 15.82
CA HIS A 81 12.51 12.54 15.22
C HIS A 81 11.38 12.11 16.17
N SER A 82 10.24 12.80 16.10
CA SER A 82 9.11 12.55 16.98
C SER A 82 7.99 11.77 16.31
N VAL A 83 7.24 10.99 17.12
CA VAL A 83 6.00 10.34 16.71
C VAL A 83 4.88 10.77 17.65
N LYS A 84 3.76 11.23 17.09
CA LYS A 84 2.58 11.65 17.86
C LYS A 84 1.58 10.51 18.01
N PHE A 85 1.49 9.92 19.20
CA PHE A 85 0.60 8.79 19.49
C PHE A 85 -0.85 9.18 19.79
N SER A 86 -1.19 10.46 19.84
CA SER A 86 -2.61 10.89 19.83
C SER A 86 -3.18 10.99 18.41
N GLY A 87 -2.36 10.88 17.37
CA GLY A 87 -2.76 10.94 15.97
C GLY A 87 -2.86 9.56 15.32
N ALA A 88 -3.52 9.49 14.16
CA ALA A 88 -3.76 8.23 13.46
C ALA A 88 -2.47 7.56 12.95
N LEU A 89 -1.48 8.33 12.49
CA LEU A 89 -0.20 7.81 12.01
C LEU A 89 0.61 7.13 13.12
N GLY A 90 0.74 7.78 14.29
CA GLY A 90 1.40 7.18 15.45
C GLY A 90 0.67 5.93 15.95
N GLN A 91 -0.66 5.90 15.90
CA GLN A 91 -1.43 4.69 16.23
C GLN A 91 -1.22 3.56 15.21
N ALA A 92 -1.17 3.86 13.91
CA ALA A 92 -0.87 2.86 12.90
C ALA A 92 0.56 2.29 13.04
N TYR A 93 1.54 3.15 13.31
CA TYR A 93 2.91 2.74 13.62
C TYR A 93 2.97 1.83 14.86
N LYS A 94 2.28 2.19 15.94
CA LYS A 94 2.11 1.34 17.13
C LYS A 94 1.51 -0.02 16.77
N ASN A 95 0.39 -0.03 16.05
CA ASN A 95 -0.33 -1.25 15.70
C ASN A 95 0.46 -2.16 14.77
N ALA A 96 1.36 -1.58 13.97
CA ALA A 96 2.30 -2.33 13.14
C ALA A 96 3.42 -2.98 13.95
N GLY A 97 3.60 -2.66 15.23
CA GLY A 97 4.69 -3.19 16.07
C GLY A 97 5.87 -2.25 16.26
N TYR A 98 5.68 -0.94 16.04
CA TYR A 98 6.69 0.11 16.24
C TYR A 98 7.98 -0.13 15.44
N GLU A 99 9.14 0.20 16.02
CA GLU A 99 10.44 0.20 15.37
C GLU A 99 10.89 -1.19 14.95
N ARG A 100 10.37 -2.23 15.63
CA ARG A 100 10.72 -3.62 15.33
C ARG A 100 10.27 -4.07 13.94
N THR A 101 9.24 -3.43 13.39
CA THR A 101 8.65 -3.84 12.09
C THR A 101 8.76 -2.78 11.01
N SER A 102 8.80 -1.51 11.41
CA SER A 102 8.77 -0.38 10.47
C SER A 102 10.04 0.48 10.56
N GLY A 103 10.91 0.20 11.52
CA GLY A 103 12.11 1.00 11.79
C GLY A 103 11.80 2.32 12.49
N TYR A 104 12.77 3.21 12.52
CA TYR A 104 12.72 4.48 13.25
C TYR A 104 12.20 5.62 12.38
N PRO A 105 11.48 6.61 12.95
CA PRO A 105 11.15 7.81 12.20
C PRO A 105 12.44 8.50 11.76
N TYR A 106 12.54 8.85 10.48
CA TYR A 106 13.65 9.66 9.95
C TYR A 106 13.18 11.01 9.39
N MET A 107 11.90 11.32 9.62
CA MET A 107 11.30 12.62 9.36
C MET A 107 10.10 12.83 10.27
N GLU A 108 9.71 14.09 10.44
CA GLU A 108 8.48 14.45 11.14
C GLU A 108 7.24 14.10 10.31
N GLU A 109 6.12 13.89 11.01
CA GLU A 109 4.80 13.88 10.39
C GLU A 109 4.59 15.14 9.54
N THR A 110 4.24 14.95 8.27
CA THR A 110 4.14 16.01 7.27
C THR A 110 2.76 16.00 6.64
N SER A 111 2.11 17.17 6.57
CA SER A 111 0.86 17.34 5.82
C SER A 111 1.12 17.22 4.32
N ILE A 112 0.26 16.48 3.64
CA ILE A 112 0.28 16.30 2.17
C ILE A 112 -1.13 16.57 1.62
N PRO A 113 -1.31 16.84 0.31
CA PRO A 113 -2.64 17.03 -0.25
C PRO A 113 -3.58 15.87 0.11
N GLY A 114 -4.71 16.19 0.75
CA GLY A 114 -5.71 15.22 1.18
C GLY A 114 -5.41 14.45 2.47
N GLY A 115 -4.29 14.71 3.16
CA GLY A 115 -3.93 13.94 4.34
C GLY A 115 -2.59 14.29 4.99
N ALA A 116 -1.97 13.29 5.60
CA ALA A 116 -0.65 13.39 6.22
C ALA A 116 0.15 12.10 6.01
N MET A 117 1.46 12.17 6.14
CA MET A 117 2.31 10.98 6.12
C MET A 117 3.50 11.13 7.06
N GLN A 118 4.05 9.99 7.49
CA GLN A 118 5.33 9.95 8.20
C GLN A 118 6.11 8.72 7.73
N LYS A 119 7.42 8.89 7.53
CA LYS A 119 8.31 7.83 7.05
C LYS A 119 9.25 7.33 8.13
N PHE A 120 9.50 6.04 8.04
CA PHE A 120 10.29 5.24 8.95
C PHE A 120 11.30 4.42 8.15
N ARG A 121 12.46 4.15 8.75
CA ARG A 121 13.54 3.41 8.12
C ARG A 121 14.12 2.39 9.09
N ASP A 122 14.24 1.14 8.63
CA ASP A 122 14.88 0.08 9.40
C ASP A 122 16.41 0.13 9.30
N ALA A 123 17.10 -0.75 10.05
CA ALA A 123 18.55 -0.83 10.05
C ALA A 123 19.13 -1.19 8.67
N ASN A 124 18.40 -1.94 7.85
CA ASN A 124 18.79 -2.32 6.49
C ASN A 124 18.56 -1.18 5.47
N GLY A 125 17.98 -0.06 5.90
CA GLY A 125 17.68 1.09 5.07
C GLY A 125 16.35 0.99 4.32
N GLN A 126 15.55 -0.04 4.55
CA GLN A 126 14.23 -0.19 3.95
C GLN A 126 13.28 0.84 4.54
N VAL A 127 12.47 1.47 3.68
CA VAL A 127 11.54 2.52 4.07
C VAL A 127 10.14 1.95 4.20
N SER A 128 9.48 2.29 5.30
CA SER A 128 8.03 2.19 5.45
C SER A 128 7.45 3.58 5.65
N ALA A 129 6.33 3.88 5.01
CA ALA A 129 5.63 5.13 5.19
C ALA A 129 4.20 4.84 5.63
N PHE A 130 3.74 5.53 6.66
CA PHE A 130 2.34 5.53 7.04
C PHE A 130 1.69 6.74 6.41
N TYR A 131 0.58 6.51 5.70
CA TYR A 131 -0.22 7.55 5.07
C TYR A 131 -1.58 7.58 5.73
N TRP A 132 -2.06 8.77 6.06
CA TRP A 132 -3.38 8.99 6.64
C TRP A 132 -4.21 9.91 5.75
N SER A 133 -5.48 9.55 5.56
CA SER A 133 -6.50 10.45 5.03
C SER A 133 -7.77 10.39 5.89
N PRO A 134 -8.61 11.43 5.87
CA PRO A 134 -9.89 11.39 6.58
C PRO A 134 -10.85 10.33 6.04
N ALA A 135 -10.72 9.94 4.77
CA ALA A 135 -11.61 8.96 4.14
C ALA A 135 -11.28 7.50 4.49
N PHE A 136 -9.99 7.18 4.68
CA PHE A 136 -9.54 5.79 4.82
C PHE A 136 -8.87 5.51 6.17
N GLY A 137 -8.45 6.52 6.92
CA GLY A 137 -7.62 6.31 8.10
C GLY A 137 -6.15 6.14 7.71
N ALA A 138 -5.37 5.48 8.57
CA ALA A 138 -3.92 5.38 8.46
C ALA A 138 -3.45 3.97 8.09
N TYR A 139 -2.72 3.83 6.99
CA TYR A 139 -2.19 2.55 6.52
C TYR A 139 -0.72 2.64 6.10
N LYS A 140 -0.02 1.52 6.25
CA LYS A 140 1.39 1.36 5.91
C LYS A 140 1.56 1.05 4.42
N VAL A 141 2.48 1.75 3.78
CA VAL A 141 3.08 1.37 2.49
C VAL A 141 4.53 0.98 2.75
N TRP A 142 4.89 -0.26 2.42
CA TRP A 142 6.29 -0.71 2.48
C TRP A 142 7.02 -0.23 1.22
N GLU A 143 7.56 0.99 1.28
CA GLU A 143 8.26 1.64 0.14
C GLU A 143 9.56 0.92 -0.27
N GLY A 144 10.10 0.05 0.60
CA GLY A 144 11.18 -0.89 0.26
C GLY A 144 10.73 -2.10 -0.55
N GLY A 145 9.42 -2.38 -0.60
CA GLY A 145 8.83 -3.49 -1.35
C GLY A 145 8.51 -3.14 -2.80
N ALA A 146 8.15 -4.14 -3.59
CA ALA A 146 7.86 -3.95 -5.02
C ALA A 146 6.68 -2.98 -5.24
N ILE A 147 5.56 -3.17 -4.52
CA ILE A 147 4.38 -2.32 -4.65
C ILE A 147 4.65 -0.90 -4.14
N GLY A 148 5.23 -0.75 -2.95
CA GLY A 148 5.53 0.58 -2.40
C GLY A 148 6.58 1.36 -3.21
N SER A 149 7.55 0.67 -3.80
CA SER A 149 8.53 1.26 -4.74
C SER A 149 7.83 1.75 -6.01
N ARG A 150 6.94 0.94 -6.61
CA ARG A 150 6.10 1.34 -7.74
C ARG A 150 5.24 2.56 -7.41
N PHE A 151 4.54 2.51 -6.28
CA PHE A 151 3.70 3.60 -5.79
C PHE A 151 4.49 4.90 -5.69
N THR A 152 5.66 4.88 -5.04
CA THR A 152 6.49 6.08 -4.84
C THR A 152 7.04 6.62 -6.15
N ARG A 153 7.59 5.75 -7.01
CA ARG A 153 8.19 6.12 -8.30
C ARG A 153 7.20 6.81 -9.23
N ASP A 154 5.96 6.35 -9.24
CA ASP A 154 4.93 6.83 -10.15
C ASP A 154 4.19 8.07 -9.60
N GLY A 155 4.61 8.65 -8.46
CA GLY A 155 4.06 9.89 -7.90
C GLY A 155 3.23 9.73 -6.62
N GLY A 156 3.14 8.52 -6.08
CA GLY A 156 2.52 8.23 -4.78
C GLY A 156 1.05 8.63 -4.71
N THR A 157 0.69 9.36 -3.65
CA THR A 157 -0.69 9.79 -3.41
C THR A 157 -1.23 10.73 -4.49
N ALA A 158 -0.39 11.42 -5.25
CA ALA A 158 -0.83 12.24 -6.37
C ALA A 158 -1.37 11.40 -7.54
N THR A 159 -0.87 10.18 -7.70
CA THR A 159 -1.20 9.30 -8.83
C THR A 159 -2.24 8.25 -8.47
N TYR A 160 -2.10 7.63 -7.30
CA TYR A 160 -2.95 6.52 -6.86
C TYR A 160 -3.84 6.86 -5.68
N GLY A 161 -3.66 8.04 -5.08
CA GLY A 161 -4.35 8.42 -3.87
C GLY A 161 -3.83 7.67 -2.64
N PHE A 162 -4.66 7.55 -1.62
CA PHE A 162 -4.23 7.02 -0.33
C PHE A 162 -4.40 5.49 -0.27
N PRO A 163 -3.51 4.78 0.45
CA PRO A 163 -3.74 3.37 0.74
C PRO A 163 -5.03 3.22 1.56
N THR A 164 -5.83 2.20 1.24
CA THR A 164 -7.07 1.90 1.96
C THR A 164 -6.96 0.67 2.85
N GLU A 165 -5.79 0.03 2.82
CA GLU A 165 -5.42 -1.13 3.63
C GLU A 165 -3.89 -1.25 3.69
N ASN A 166 -3.39 -2.05 4.62
CA ASN A 166 -2.00 -2.50 4.60
C ASN A 166 -1.78 -3.51 3.47
N GLU A 167 -0.54 -3.61 2.98
CA GLU A 167 -0.16 -4.68 2.04
C GLU A 167 -0.49 -6.06 2.62
N THR A 168 -1.15 -6.90 1.81
CA THR A 168 -1.65 -8.22 2.19
C THR A 168 -0.97 -9.29 1.35
N ALA A 169 -0.50 -10.35 2.00
CA ALA A 169 0.11 -11.51 1.33
C ALA A 169 -0.93 -12.40 0.63
N PHE A 170 -0.52 -12.99 -0.48
CA PHE A 170 -1.21 -14.03 -1.24
C PHE A 170 -0.26 -15.23 -1.40
N GLU A 171 -0.80 -16.41 -1.71
CA GLU A 171 -0.03 -17.67 -1.81
C GLU A 171 1.20 -17.58 -2.73
N ASN A 172 1.21 -16.70 -3.74
CA ASN A 172 2.34 -16.48 -4.65
C ASN A 172 2.62 -15.00 -4.92
N GLY A 173 2.27 -14.11 -4.00
CA GLY A 173 2.42 -12.67 -4.24
C GLY A 173 1.92 -11.79 -3.11
N THR A 174 1.77 -10.51 -3.39
CA THR A 174 1.21 -9.52 -2.46
C THR A 174 0.25 -8.59 -3.20
N ARG A 175 -0.59 -7.88 -2.44
CA ARG A 175 -1.47 -6.85 -2.98
C ARG A 175 -1.63 -5.71 -1.99
N GLN A 176 -1.80 -4.51 -2.53
CA GLN A 176 -2.25 -3.36 -1.77
C GLN A 176 -3.27 -2.55 -2.59
N VAL A 177 -4.23 -1.95 -1.90
CA VAL A 177 -5.28 -1.13 -2.52
C VAL A 177 -5.07 0.35 -2.22
N PHE A 178 -5.23 1.16 -3.25
CA PHE A 178 -5.16 2.61 -3.21
C PHE A 178 -6.43 3.21 -3.81
N ASN A 179 -6.83 4.39 -3.33
CA ASN A 179 -8.00 5.09 -3.85
C ASN A 179 -7.73 6.58 -4.05
N LEU A 180 -8.00 7.05 -5.27
CA LEU A 180 -7.98 8.45 -5.65
C LEU A 180 -9.34 8.86 -6.23
N ASN A 181 -10.05 9.74 -5.53
CA ASN A 181 -11.34 10.30 -5.99
C ASN A 181 -12.34 9.22 -6.44
N GLY A 182 -12.43 8.12 -5.67
CA GLY A 182 -13.33 7.00 -5.96
C GLY A 182 -12.75 5.97 -6.94
N LYS A 183 -11.65 6.25 -7.64
CA LYS A 183 -10.95 5.26 -8.47
C LYS A 183 -10.12 4.33 -7.58
N GLU A 184 -10.53 3.08 -7.48
CA GLU A 184 -9.82 2.05 -6.74
C GLU A 184 -8.75 1.38 -7.63
N THR A 185 -7.48 1.51 -7.24
CA THR A 185 -6.35 0.82 -7.89
C THR A 185 -5.86 -0.28 -6.96
N ARG A 186 -6.02 -1.54 -7.38
CA ARG A 186 -5.50 -2.70 -6.67
C ARG A 186 -4.18 -3.11 -7.31
N MET A 187 -3.06 -2.79 -6.67
CA MET A 187 -1.76 -3.22 -7.14
C MET A 187 -1.48 -4.63 -6.63
N TYR A 188 -1.09 -5.50 -7.54
CA TYR A 188 -0.67 -6.86 -7.25
C TYR A 188 0.78 -7.05 -7.66
N TRP A 189 1.52 -7.85 -6.91
CA TRP A 189 2.87 -8.28 -7.24
C TRP A 189 3.00 -9.79 -7.12
N ALA A 190 3.67 -10.41 -8.09
CA ALA A 190 4.19 -11.77 -7.98
C ALA A 190 5.57 -11.86 -8.67
N PRO A 191 6.43 -12.83 -8.28
CA PRO A 191 7.79 -12.94 -8.84
C PRO A 191 7.83 -13.05 -10.37
N ASN A 192 6.86 -13.71 -10.99
CA ASN A 192 6.80 -13.95 -12.44
C ASN A 192 5.97 -12.92 -13.22
N THR A 193 5.36 -11.94 -12.53
CA THR A 193 4.51 -10.91 -13.15
C THR A 193 4.98 -9.48 -12.88
N GLY A 194 5.72 -9.24 -11.80
CA GLY A 194 6.00 -7.87 -11.36
C GLY A 194 4.75 -7.16 -10.83
N VAL A 195 4.80 -5.83 -10.70
CA VAL A 195 3.72 -5.02 -10.13
C VAL A 195 2.78 -4.50 -11.23
N HIS A 196 1.50 -4.87 -11.14
CA HIS A 196 0.45 -4.37 -12.04
C HIS A 196 -0.83 -3.99 -11.30
N GLY A 197 -1.49 -2.93 -11.77
CA GLY A 197 -2.75 -2.45 -11.23
C GLY A 197 -3.97 -3.10 -11.89
N MET A 198 -4.98 -3.41 -11.09
CA MET A 198 -6.34 -3.70 -11.55
C MET A 198 -7.27 -2.58 -11.09
N ASN A 199 -8.20 -2.17 -11.97
CA ASN A 199 -9.27 -1.25 -11.61
C ASN A 199 -10.31 -1.99 -10.74
N GLY A 200 -10.27 -1.76 -9.42
CA GLY A 200 -11.13 -2.46 -8.46
C GLY A 200 -12.64 -2.23 -8.68
N ASN A 201 -13.00 -1.14 -9.36
CA ASN A 201 -14.40 -0.83 -9.70
C ASN A 201 -14.83 -1.44 -11.04
N GLY A 202 -13.88 -1.87 -11.86
CA GLY A 202 -14.07 -2.26 -13.25
C GLY A 202 -14.61 -3.67 -13.46
N SER A 203 -15.20 -3.91 -14.64
CA SER A 203 -15.80 -5.20 -14.99
C SER A 203 -14.76 -6.31 -15.15
N ILE A 204 -13.55 -5.99 -15.64
CA ILE A 204 -12.45 -6.95 -15.75
C ILE A 204 -12.07 -7.53 -14.39
N PHE A 205 -11.83 -6.65 -13.41
CA PHE A 205 -11.53 -7.08 -12.05
C PHE A 205 -12.65 -7.93 -11.45
N LYS A 206 -13.92 -7.53 -11.61
CA LYS A 206 -15.07 -8.30 -11.12
C LYS A 206 -15.15 -9.70 -11.72
N LYS A 207 -14.91 -9.83 -13.03
CA LYS A 207 -14.85 -11.13 -13.71
C LYS A 207 -13.68 -11.97 -13.20
N TRP A 208 -12.48 -11.40 -13.10
CA TRP A 208 -11.31 -12.08 -12.54
C TRP A 208 -11.55 -12.60 -11.11
N VAL A 209 -12.18 -11.81 -10.24
CA VAL A 209 -12.60 -12.24 -8.89
C VAL A 209 -13.62 -13.38 -8.95
N SER A 210 -14.64 -13.27 -9.82
CA SER A 210 -15.68 -14.32 -9.95
C SER A 210 -15.12 -15.68 -10.38
N LEU A 211 -13.99 -15.70 -11.08
CA LEU A 211 -13.30 -16.91 -11.51
C LEU A 211 -12.28 -17.44 -10.50
N GLY A 212 -12.25 -16.88 -9.29
CA GLY A 212 -11.34 -17.30 -8.23
C GLY A 212 -9.96 -16.66 -8.32
N HIS A 213 -9.85 -15.44 -8.88
CA HIS A 213 -8.74 -14.50 -8.72
C HIS A 213 -7.34 -15.14 -8.86
N ALA A 214 -6.34 -14.69 -8.10
CA ALA A 214 -4.94 -15.09 -8.28
C ALA A 214 -4.66 -16.61 -8.24
N PRO A 215 -5.29 -17.40 -7.34
CA PRO A 215 -5.15 -18.86 -7.34
C PRO A 215 -5.54 -19.54 -8.66
N ASN A 216 -6.62 -19.12 -9.31
CA ASN A 216 -7.13 -19.80 -10.50
C ASN A 216 -6.70 -19.13 -11.81
N MET A 217 -6.73 -17.80 -11.82
CA MET A 217 -6.53 -16.97 -12.99
C MET A 217 -5.14 -16.30 -13.00
N GLY A 218 -4.34 -16.46 -11.94
CA GLY A 218 -3.03 -15.84 -11.85
C GLY A 218 -3.06 -14.34 -11.58
N PHE A 219 -1.87 -13.75 -11.51
CA PHE A 219 -1.66 -12.33 -11.21
C PHE A 219 -1.61 -11.50 -12.49
N PRO A 220 -2.00 -10.21 -12.46
CA PRO A 220 -1.91 -9.34 -13.63
C PRO A 220 -0.46 -9.20 -14.14
N VAL A 221 -0.29 -9.28 -15.46
CA VAL A 221 0.99 -9.03 -16.17
C VAL A 221 0.95 -7.78 -17.04
N THR A 222 -0.21 -7.13 -17.11
CA THR A 222 -0.40 -5.84 -17.75
C THR A 222 -1.27 -4.96 -16.87
N GLU A 223 -1.22 -3.65 -17.10
CA GLU A 223 -2.35 -2.78 -16.75
C GLU A 223 -3.56 -3.12 -17.64
N GLU A 224 -4.72 -2.53 -17.34
CA GLU A 224 -5.84 -2.51 -18.28
C GLU A 224 -5.48 -1.62 -19.48
N ILE A 225 -5.45 -2.19 -20.68
CA ILE A 225 -5.04 -1.52 -21.92
C ILE A 225 -6.20 -1.46 -22.92
N SER A 226 -6.19 -0.48 -23.82
CA SER A 226 -7.19 -0.41 -24.89
C SER A 226 -7.06 -1.61 -25.83
N ALA A 227 -8.19 -2.22 -26.18
CA ALA A 227 -8.27 -3.32 -27.14
C ALA A 227 -8.93 -2.90 -28.46
N GLY A 228 -8.99 -1.59 -28.76
CA GLY A 228 -9.67 -1.03 -29.94
C GLY A 228 -11.18 -0.86 -29.73
N ASN A 229 -11.89 -0.19 -30.65
CA ASN A 229 -13.36 -0.07 -30.67
C ASN A 229 -14.03 0.28 -29.31
N GLY A 230 -13.36 1.07 -28.46
CA GLY A 230 -13.87 1.50 -27.16
C GLY A 230 -13.85 0.44 -26.04
N GLY A 231 -13.25 -0.74 -26.26
CA GLY A 231 -13.08 -1.75 -25.22
C GLY A 231 -11.65 -1.85 -24.69
N ALA A 232 -11.47 -2.77 -23.75
CA ALA A 232 -10.23 -2.96 -23.00
C ALA A 232 -9.87 -4.44 -22.88
N VAL A 233 -8.60 -4.72 -22.60
CA VAL A 233 -8.12 -6.04 -22.22
C VAL A 233 -7.12 -5.92 -21.08
N GLN A 234 -7.09 -6.91 -20.20
CA GLN A 234 -6.02 -7.09 -19.24
C GLN A 234 -5.60 -8.55 -19.21
N TYR A 235 -4.29 -8.79 -19.09
CA TYR A 235 -3.74 -10.13 -19.07
C TYR A 235 -3.29 -10.52 -17.67
N THR A 236 -3.47 -11.79 -17.34
CA THR A 236 -3.00 -12.40 -16.11
C THR A 236 -2.18 -13.65 -16.40
N ARG A 237 -1.30 -14.03 -15.47
CA ARG A 237 -0.42 -15.20 -15.58
C ARG A 237 -0.39 -15.98 -14.28
N THR A 238 -0.58 -17.28 -14.37
CA THR A 238 -0.47 -18.22 -13.24
C THR A 238 0.99 -18.61 -12.99
N ALA A 239 1.28 -19.26 -11.86
CA ALA A 239 2.63 -19.73 -11.54
C ALA A 239 3.17 -20.74 -12.55
N ASP A 240 2.30 -21.55 -13.16
CA ASP A 240 2.60 -22.51 -14.23
C ASP A 240 2.62 -21.88 -15.65
N ASN A 241 2.72 -20.55 -15.74
CA ASN A 241 2.84 -19.79 -16.99
C ASN A 241 1.64 -19.87 -17.96
N ARG A 242 0.47 -20.35 -17.53
CA ARG A 242 -0.78 -20.13 -18.28
C ARG A 242 -1.13 -18.66 -18.24
N GLU A 243 -1.67 -18.14 -19.35
CA GLU A 243 -2.07 -16.74 -19.45
C GLU A 243 -3.51 -16.62 -19.90
N PHE A 244 -4.20 -15.66 -19.31
CA PHE A 244 -5.60 -15.39 -19.59
C PHE A 244 -5.76 -13.93 -19.99
N GLY A 245 -6.54 -13.69 -21.03
CA GLY A 245 -6.88 -12.36 -21.52
C GLY A 245 -8.32 -12.08 -21.14
N PHE A 246 -8.54 -11.04 -20.35
CA PHE A 246 -9.85 -10.59 -19.91
C PHE A 246 -10.30 -9.44 -20.81
N PHE A 247 -11.15 -9.74 -21.78
CA PHE A 247 -11.62 -8.82 -22.79
C PHE A 247 -12.92 -8.19 -22.38
N TRP A 248 -12.97 -6.86 -22.32
CA TRP A 248 -14.17 -6.12 -22.00
C TRP A 248 -14.61 -5.21 -23.15
N SER A 249 -15.91 -5.21 -23.43
CA SER A 249 -16.58 -4.14 -24.17
C SER A 249 -17.93 -3.81 -23.53
N ALA A 250 -18.46 -2.63 -23.84
CA ALA A 250 -19.79 -2.23 -23.37
C ALA A 250 -20.91 -3.16 -23.86
N SER A 251 -20.77 -3.74 -25.05
CA SER A 251 -21.79 -4.60 -25.67
C SER A 251 -21.71 -6.06 -25.25
N THR A 252 -20.53 -6.57 -24.89
CA THR A 252 -20.34 -7.98 -24.56
C THR A 252 -20.12 -8.24 -23.08
N GLY A 253 -19.70 -7.24 -22.29
CA GLY A 253 -19.22 -7.49 -20.94
C GLY A 253 -17.80 -8.03 -20.95
N THR A 254 -17.37 -8.71 -19.86
CA THR A 254 -16.02 -9.26 -19.76
C THR A 254 -16.00 -10.76 -20.02
N HIS A 255 -15.17 -11.19 -20.96
CA HIS A 255 -14.97 -12.57 -21.34
C HIS A 255 -13.50 -12.97 -21.37
N VAL A 256 -13.22 -14.24 -21.09
CA VAL A 256 -11.86 -14.74 -20.87
C VAL A 256 -11.42 -15.68 -21.98
N MET A 257 -10.21 -15.49 -22.47
CA MET A 257 -9.56 -16.40 -23.42
C MET A 257 -8.23 -16.90 -22.89
N ASN A 258 -7.82 -18.11 -23.27
CA ASN A 258 -6.47 -18.59 -23.02
C ASN A 258 -5.51 -17.85 -23.96
N SER A 259 -4.78 -16.87 -23.42
CA SER A 259 -3.89 -15.98 -24.20
C SER A 259 -2.58 -16.64 -24.65
N LYS A 260 -2.41 -17.93 -24.37
CA LYS A 260 -1.38 -18.78 -24.98
C LYS A 260 -1.97 -19.93 -25.81
N GLY A 261 -3.29 -19.95 -26.00
CA GLY A 261 -4.02 -20.95 -26.76
C GLY A 261 -4.06 -20.67 -28.26
N ALA A 262 -4.37 -21.70 -29.05
CA ALA A 262 -4.45 -21.61 -30.51
C ALA A 262 -5.53 -20.62 -30.99
N LEU A 263 -6.67 -20.56 -30.29
CA LEU A 263 -7.77 -19.65 -30.62
C LEU A 263 -7.36 -18.18 -30.46
N TYR A 264 -6.70 -17.84 -29.34
CA TYR A 264 -6.17 -16.50 -29.12
C TYR A 264 -5.11 -16.11 -30.17
N TYR A 265 -4.17 -17.00 -30.49
CA TYR A 265 -3.17 -16.70 -31.53
C TYR A 265 -3.81 -16.47 -32.90
N HIS A 266 -4.83 -17.27 -33.26
CA HIS A 266 -5.58 -17.02 -34.48
C HIS A 266 -6.29 -15.66 -34.43
N PHE A 267 -6.97 -15.35 -33.32
CA PHE A 267 -7.66 -14.08 -33.13
C PHE A 267 -6.73 -12.87 -33.28
N ILE A 268 -5.57 -12.83 -32.60
CA ILE A 268 -4.65 -11.68 -32.69
C ILE A 268 -3.98 -11.55 -34.07
N ASN A 269 -3.69 -12.67 -34.75
CA ASN A 269 -2.99 -12.65 -36.04
C ASN A 269 -3.92 -12.37 -37.23
N ASN A 270 -5.24 -12.48 -37.04
CA ASN A 270 -6.23 -12.30 -38.11
C ASN A 270 -7.10 -11.04 -37.89
N GLY A 271 -6.49 -9.99 -37.35
CA GLY A 271 -7.09 -8.66 -37.22
C GLY A 271 -7.84 -8.41 -35.90
N TYR A 272 -7.76 -9.31 -34.92
CA TYR A 272 -8.14 -9.05 -33.53
C TYR A 272 -9.59 -8.52 -33.43
N THR A 273 -9.83 -7.55 -32.55
CA THR A 273 -11.15 -6.93 -32.34
C THR A 273 -11.67 -6.17 -33.56
N SER A 274 -10.83 -5.85 -34.55
CA SER A 274 -11.29 -5.22 -35.79
C SER A 274 -12.01 -6.20 -36.72
N THR A 275 -11.57 -7.46 -36.77
CA THR A 275 -12.17 -8.51 -37.63
C THR A 275 -13.28 -9.26 -36.91
N PHE A 276 -13.03 -9.70 -35.68
CA PHE A 276 -13.94 -10.57 -34.92
C PHE A 276 -14.84 -9.77 -33.97
N GLY A 277 -14.44 -8.56 -33.58
CA GLY A 277 -15.05 -7.88 -32.44
C GLY A 277 -14.58 -8.48 -31.12
N TYR A 278 -15.40 -8.35 -30.07
CA TYR A 278 -15.10 -8.88 -28.74
C TYR A 278 -15.68 -10.28 -28.55
N PRO A 279 -15.05 -11.13 -27.70
CA PRO A 279 -15.68 -12.38 -27.28
C PRO A 279 -17.02 -12.11 -26.59
N VAL A 280 -18.00 -12.99 -26.83
CA VAL A 280 -19.35 -12.95 -26.21
C VAL A 280 -19.57 -14.08 -25.20
N GLU A 281 -18.56 -14.93 -25.04
CA GLU A 281 -18.50 -16.04 -24.08
C GLU A 281 -17.05 -16.26 -23.66
N ASP A 282 -16.85 -16.94 -22.53
CA ASP A 282 -15.51 -17.40 -22.17
C ASP A 282 -15.09 -18.56 -23.08
N GLU A 283 -13.80 -18.64 -23.40
CA GLU A 283 -13.22 -19.81 -24.05
C GLU A 283 -13.47 -21.05 -23.18
N HIS A 284 -14.06 -22.09 -23.76
CA HIS A 284 -14.44 -23.30 -23.04
C HIS A 284 -14.11 -24.55 -23.86
N VAL A 285 -14.01 -25.67 -23.13
CA VAL A 285 -13.77 -27.00 -23.71
C VAL A 285 -15.06 -27.78 -23.64
N GLU A 286 -15.50 -28.31 -24.78
CA GLU A 286 -16.67 -29.19 -24.89
C GLU A 286 -16.33 -30.63 -24.48
N THR A 287 -17.37 -31.44 -24.30
CA THR A 287 -17.23 -32.85 -23.87
C THR A 287 -16.43 -33.73 -24.85
N ASP A 288 -16.37 -33.35 -26.13
CA ASP A 288 -15.58 -34.03 -27.17
C ASP A 288 -14.12 -33.54 -27.22
N GLY A 289 -13.74 -32.61 -26.34
CA GLY A 289 -12.40 -32.04 -26.26
C GLY A 289 -12.15 -30.88 -27.24
N ARG A 290 -13.15 -30.46 -28.01
CA ARG A 290 -13.03 -29.24 -28.84
C ARG A 290 -13.06 -28.00 -27.96
N ILE A 291 -12.29 -26.99 -28.34
CA ILE A 291 -12.26 -25.68 -27.67
C ILE A 291 -13.02 -24.69 -28.52
N HIS A 292 -13.85 -23.86 -27.90
CA HIS A 292 -14.77 -22.94 -28.58
C HIS A 292 -14.68 -21.52 -28.00
N VAL A 293 -14.87 -20.52 -28.85
CA VAL A 293 -15.16 -19.14 -28.46
C VAL A 293 -15.88 -18.39 -29.58
N LYS A 294 -16.97 -17.71 -29.24
CA LYS A 294 -17.77 -16.85 -30.13
C LYS A 294 -17.44 -15.38 -29.98
N PHE A 295 -17.63 -14.62 -31.07
CA PHE A 295 -17.37 -13.20 -31.12
C PHE A 295 -18.56 -12.36 -31.60
N SER A 296 -18.57 -11.09 -31.20
CA SER A 296 -19.65 -10.14 -31.45
C SER A 296 -19.94 -9.81 -32.92
N LYS A 297 -19.02 -10.12 -33.85
CA LYS A 297 -19.27 -9.99 -35.30
C LYS A 297 -19.81 -11.26 -35.94
N GLY A 298 -20.17 -12.25 -35.13
CA GLY A 298 -20.91 -13.45 -35.55
C GLY A 298 -20.04 -14.68 -35.78
N GLN A 299 -18.71 -14.53 -35.79
CA GLN A 299 -17.81 -15.66 -36.01
C GLN A 299 -17.66 -16.52 -34.75
N GLU A 300 -17.46 -17.81 -34.97
CA GLU A 300 -17.04 -18.78 -33.95
C GLU A 300 -15.67 -19.36 -34.32
N LEU A 301 -14.73 -19.33 -33.37
CA LEU A 301 -13.47 -20.03 -33.50
C LEU A 301 -13.54 -21.34 -32.74
N THR A 302 -13.21 -22.45 -33.41
CA THR A 302 -13.10 -23.77 -32.78
C THR A 302 -11.73 -24.37 -32.98
N TRP A 303 -11.24 -25.17 -32.03
CA TRP A 303 -9.97 -25.88 -32.14
C TRP A 303 -10.11 -27.33 -31.71
N SER A 304 -9.50 -28.22 -32.47
CA SER A 304 -9.26 -29.61 -32.08
C SER A 304 -7.86 -30.05 -32.51
N ALA A 305 -7.34 -31.11 -31.89
CA ALA A 305 -6.03 -31.66 -32.25
C ALA A 305 -6.00 -32.18 -33.71
N SER A 306 -7.13 -32.65 -34.25
CA SER A 306 -7.23 -33.20 -35.60
C SER A 306 -7.44 -32.15 -36.69
N GLU A 307 -8.05 -31.01 -36.37
CA GLU A 307 -8.47 -30.02 -37.37
C GLU A 307 -7.76 -28.66 -37.27
N GLY A 308 -7.04 -28.41 -36.17
CA GLY A 308 -6.49 -27.08 -35.88
C GLY A 308 -7.60 -26.06 -35.63
N VAL A 309 -7.30 -24.78 -35.87
CA VAL A 309 -8.29 -23.70 -35.71
C VAL A 309 -9.20 -23.63 -36.93
N ARG A 310 -10.52 -23.58 -36.70
CA ARG A 310 -11.56 -23.35 -37.71
C ARG A 310 -12.37 -22.10 -37.37
N VAL A 311 -12.76 -21.37 -38.40
CA VAL A 311 -13.64 -20.20 -38.32
C VAL A 311 -14.97 -20.59 -38.94
N HIS A 312 -16.07 -20.34 -38.23
CA HIS A 312 -17.45 -20.55 -38.67
C HIS A 312 -18.22 -19.24 -38.68
#